data_AF-A0AAV0T0M8-F1
#
_entry.id   AF-A0AAV0T0M8-F1
#
_cell.length_a   1.000
_cell.length_b   1.000
_cell.length_c   1.000
_cell.angle_alpha   90.00
_cell.angle_beta   90.00
_cell.angle_gamma   90.00
#
_symmetry.space_group_name_H-M   'P 1'
#
loop_
_entity.id
_entity.type
_entity.pdbx_description
1 polymer ?
#
loop_
_entity_poly.entity_id
_entity_poly.type
_entity_poly.pdbx_seq_one_letter_code
_entity_poly.pdbx_strand_id
1 'polypeptide(L)'
;MLGETSIAQFSHAKVLIVFVVLVACSAKSVTTAASTPEEAVGSSPVLDARSAAYTSLSVQWYLRSTSDKISNSEERAGWVNFQAALMSNLQKGWTEIQSLRTAMMKWLRVKRWDIAFTSWNLHKKEPKTRFENPKFFKFVSIIESKYPGNIHKQAEVVYAVLASHYKPDELVEILAVGMNSNNKDLAGTMLGVQVTNWIGKKTEQDVFDLLKLGEIKYGKLFAGQAFSQFVSFVSRSAESPQKSDDTLYKILYNSFGDLLWGLLIEATIAKPGTVADRLVKMQLQKWSTEKQSMGYVFARLQLEADSKLFTSVSGIYWLKYVYLLKREDDAEVLRVLEKELHNKVPLMLSAARKEGAPGQELIEKLQKVQFGNWLNAKRGEKEVRKMLAQVSADQNLIEKVVSEYAVFKDS
;
A
#
# COMPACT_ATOMS: atom_id res chain seq x y z
N MET A 1 -32.68 -20.81 12.17
CA MET A 1 -33.65 -19.69 12.30
C MET A 1 -33.35 -18.93 13.58
N LEU A 2 -33.49 -17.60 13.52
CA LEU A 2 -33.21 -16.56 14.52
C LEU A 2 -31.74 -16.19 14.72
N GLY A 3 -31.36 -15.04 14.14
CA GLY A 3 -30.05 -14.42 14.39
C GLY A 3 -29.66 -13.22 13.51
N GLU A 4 -30.58 -12.50 12.83
CA GLU A 4 -30.20 -11.34 11.98
C GLU A 4 -31.08 -10.08 12.14
N THR A 5 -31.92 -9.98 13.18
CA THR A 5 -32.80 -8.81 13.36
C THR A 5 -32.27 -7.72 14.30
N SER A 6 -31.13 -7.90 14.98
CA SER A 6 -30.70 -6.97 16.04
C SER A 6 -29.86 -5.76 15.59
N ILE A 7 -29.30 -5.75 14.38
CA ILE A 7 -28.41 -4.64 13.94
C ILE A 7 -29.19 -3.56 13.18
N ALA A 8 -30.31 -3.90 12.53
CA ALA A 8 -31.14 -2.93 11.81
C ALA A 8 -31.99 -2.04 12.76
N GLN A 9 -32.44 -2.58 13.90
CA GLN A 9 -33.27 -1.82 14.85
C GLN A 9 -32.46 -0.80 15.68
N PHE A 10 -31.13 -0.97 15.82
CA PHE A 10 -30.29 -0.08 16.62
C PHE A 10 -29.94 1.26 15.94
N SER A 11 -30.31 1.46 14.66
CA SER A 11 -30.04 2.71 13.93
C SER A 11 -31.23 3.66 13.86
N HIS A 12 -32.47 3.16 13.83
CA HIS A 12 -33.65 4.01 13.68
C HIS A 12 -33.93 4.85 14.93
N ALA A 13 -33.83 4.28 16.13
CA ALA A 13 -34.06 5.02 17.37
C ALA A 13 -33.08 6.20 17.53
N LYS A 14 -31.80 6.01 17.20
CA LYS A 14 -30.77 7.07 17.29
C LYS A 14 -30.98 8.16 16.23
N VAL A 15 -31.41 7.78 15.02
CA VAL A 15 -31.75 8.73 13.95
C VAL A 15 -33.01 9.54 14.31
N LEU A 16 -34.01 8.91 14.93
CA LEU A 16 -35.23 9.59 15.41
C LEU A 16 -34.93 10.57 16.56
N ILE A 17 -34.07 10.18 17.51
CA ILE A 17 -33.64 11.05 18.60
C ILE A 17 -32.93 12.29 18.06
N VAL A 18 -32.06 12.15 17.05
CA VAL A 18 -31.39 13.29 16.40
C VAL A 18 -32.38 14.18 15.64
N PHE A 19 -33.39 13.60 14.99
CA PHE A 19 -34.43 14.35 14.28
C PHE A 19 -35.30 15.16 15.26
N VAL A 20 -35.67 14.57 16.41
CA VAL A 20 -36.43 15.24 17.48
C VAL A 20 -35.64 16.38 18.10
N VAL A 21 -34.33 16.20 18.33
CA VAL A 21 -33.46 17.26 18.87
C VAL A 21 -33.31 18.42 17.88
N LEU A 22 -33.16 18.15 16.57
CA LEU A 22 -33.06 19.19 15.54
C LEU A 22 -34.36 20.01 15.38
N VAL A 23 -35.52 19.35 15.46
CA VAL A 23 -36.84 20.03 15.40
C VAL A 23 -37.10 20.83 16.67
N ALA A 24 -36.68 20.34 17.85
CA ALA A 24 -36.80 21.08 19.10
C ALA A 24 -35.89 22.33 19.13
N CYS A 25 -34.72 22.28 18.49
CA CYS A 25 -33.82 23.42 18.38
C CYS A 25 -34.28 24.49 17.39
N SER A 26 -35.03 24.15 16.34
CA SER A 26 -35.58 25.13 15.40
C SER A 26 -36.85 25.83 15.92
N ALA A 27 -37.63 25.17 16.78
CA ALA A 27 -38.85 25.76 17.37
C ALA A 27 -38.57 26.85 18.43
N LYS A 28 -37.41 26.83 19.08
CA LYS A 28 -37.03 27.84 20.10
C LYS A 28 -36.58 29.18 19.52
N SER A 29 -36.34 29.27 18.21
CA SER A 29 -35.91 30.52 17.55
C SER A 29 -37.06 31.39 17.04
N VAL A 30 -38.33 31.01 17.27
CA VAL A 30 -39.52 31.68 16.70
C VAL A 30 -40.54 32.15 17.75
N THR A 31 -40.26 32.03 19.05
CA THR A 31 -41.20 32.46 20.11
C THR A 31 -40.61 33.49 21.07
N THR A 32 -40.39 34.71 20.56
CA THR A 32 -40.53 35.95 21.34
C THR A 32 -40.88 37.08 20.37
N ALA A 33 -42.17 37.21 20.08
CA ALA A 33 -42.77 38.39 19.48
C ALA A 33 -44.10 38.66 20.18
N ALA A 34 -44.39 39.95 20.40
CA ALA A 34 -45.48 40.59 21.17
C ALA A 34 -45.21 40.72 22.68
N SER A 35 -45.39 41.88 23.33
CA SER A 35 -46.29 43.00 23.04
C SER A 35 -45.78 44.34 23.60
N THR A 36 -46.09 45.43 22.89
CA THR A 36 -46.03 46.84 23.31
C THR A 36 -46.99 47.15 24.47
N PRO A 37 -46.77 48.28 25.18
CA PRO A 37 -47.86 49.18 25.52
C PRO A 37 -47.67 50.60 24.96
N GLU A 38 -48.82 51.23 24.82
CA GLU A 38 -49.17 52.47 24.15
C GLU A 38 -49.08 53.67 25.10
N GLU A 39 -48.63 54.82 24.57
CA GLU A 39 -48.97 56.22 24.90
C GLU A 39 -47.74 57.16 24.95
N ALA A 40 -47.64 58.04 23.95
CA ALA A 40 -47.58 59.49 24.11
C ALA A 40 -47.16 60.16 22.79
N VAL A 41 -48.19 60.61 22.06
CA VAL A 41 -48.29 61.77 21.16
C VAL A 41 -47.05 62.68 21.05
N GLY A 42 -46.64 62.98 19.80
CA GLY A 42 -46.00 64.26 19.48
C GLY A 42 -44.98 64.29 18.36
N SER A 43 -45.45 64.38 17.11
CA SER A 43 -44.87 65.15 15.99
C SER A 43 -43.39 64.98 15.59
N SER A 44 -43.19 64.44 14.38
CA SER A 44 -41.97 64.58 13.54
C SER A 44 -41.82 66.03 13.05
N PRO A 45 -40.61 66.53 12.70
CA PRO A 45 -40.08 66.29 11.35
C PRO A 45 -38.53 66.11 11.29
N VAL A 46 -37.99 65.16 10.51
CA VAL A 46 -37.40 65.33 9.15
C VAL A 46 -35.89 65.69 9.11
N LEU A 47 -35.18 65.00 8.20
CA LEU A 47 -33.88 65.26 7.53
C LEU A 47 -32.54 64.73 8.10
N ASP A 48 -32.03 63.71 7.39
CA ASP A 48 -30.75 63.62 6.66
C ASP A 48 -29.37 63.86 7.32
N ALA A 49 -28.59 62.77 7.31
CA ALA A 49 -27.25 62.62 6.76
C ALA A 49 -26.13 63.64 7.08
N ARG A 50 -25.13 63.22 7.88
CA ARG A 50 -23.75 62.90 7.42
C ARG A 50 -22.76 62.64 8.58
N SER A 51 -22.05 61.51 8.44
CA SER A 51 -20.64 61.20 8.76
C SER A 51 -19.84 61.94 9.85
N ALA A 52 -19.28 61.09 10.74
CA ALA A 52 -17.88 61.06 11.22
C ALA A 52 -17.38 62.19 12.15
N ALA A 53 -17.05 61.87 13.42
CA ALA A 53 -15.73 61.41 13.87
C ALA A 53 -15.47 61.68 15.38
N TYR A 54 -14.69 60.78 16.00
CA TYR A 54 -13.77 60.93 17.16
C TYR A 54 -14.26 61.05 18.63
N THR A 55 -13.86 60.03 19.44
CA THR A 55 -13.23 60.01 20.81
C THR A 55 -13.89 60.75 21.99
N SER A 56 -13.72 60.43 23.28
CA SER A 56 -13.06 59.41 24.12
C SER A 56 -13.39 59.74 25.59
N LEU A 57 -13.35 58.73 26.50
CA LEU A 57 -13.25 58.83 27.98
C LEU A 57 -14.47 59.47 28.70
N SER A 58 -14.87 59.18 29.94
CA SER A 58 -14.48 58.32 31.08
C SER A 58 -15.77 58.23 31.96
N VAL A 59 -15.91 57.33 32.93
CA VAL A 59 -15.76 57.63 34.38
C VAL A 59 -16.03 56.34 35.18
N GLN A 60 -15.34 56.28 36.30
CA GLN A 60 -15.06 55.19 37.22
C GLN A 60 -15.97 55.23 38.47
N TRP A 61 -16.09 54.07 39.15
CA TRP A 61 -16.23 53.81 40.60
C TRP A 61 -17.62 53.66 41.24
N TYR A 62 -17.78 52.53 41.96
CA TYR A 62 -18.01 52.55 43.41
C TYR A 62 -17.37 51.31 44.08
N LEU A 63 -16.52 51.56 45.08
CA LEU A 63 -15.89 50.59 45.98
C LEU A 63 -16.77 50.35 47.22
N ARG A 64 -16.76 49.12 47.76
CA ARG A 64 -16.58 48.90 49.20
C ARG A 64 -16.01 47.51 49.48
N SER A 65 -14.82 47.47 50.07
CA SER A 65 -14.17 46.28 50.61
C SER A 65 -14.45 46.15 52.11
N THR A 66 -14.70 44.94 52.59
CA THR A 66 -14.33 44.53 53.95
C THR A 66 -13.54 43.22 53.89
N SER A 67 -12.46 43.21 54.66
CA SER A 67 -11.53 42.12 54.96
C SER A 67 -12.23 40.81 55.35
N ASP A 68 -11.75 39.67 54.85
CA ASP A 68 -11.11 38.64 55.70
C ASP A 68 -10.53 37.48 54.89
N LYS A 69 -9.34 37.03 55.32
CA LYS A 69 -8.62 35.87 54.79
C LYS A 69 -9.28 34.57 55.25
N ILE A 70 -9.81 33.78 54.31
CA ILE A 70 -9.94 32.32 54.46
C ILE A 70 -9.38 31.66 53.19
N SER A 71 -8.42 30.76 53.40
CA SER A 71 -7.77 29.93 52.39
C SER A 71 -8.73 28.93 51.77
N ASN A 72 -9.07 29.07 50.49
CA ASN A 72 -9.73 28.02 49.70
C ASN A 72 -9.01 27.86 48.35
N SER A 73 -7.87 27.18 48.34
CA SER A 73 -7.13 26.81 47.12
C SER A 73 -7.51 25.42 46.57
N GLU A 74 -8.39 24.66 47.22
CA GLU A 74 -8.80 23.32 46.73
C GLU A 74 -10.09 23.29 45.90
N GLU A 75 -10.99 24.27 46.03
CA GLU A 75 -12.27 24.24 45.30
C GLU A 75 -12.21 24.74 43.85
N ARG A 76 -11.11 25.39 43.44
CA ARG A 76 -10.89 25.82 42.05
C ARG A 76 -10.33 24.71 41.16
N ALA A 77 -9.68 23.69 41.71
CA ALA A 77 -9.21 22.54 40.95
C ALA A 77 -10.38 21.69 40.42
N GLY A 78 -11.45 21.56 41.21
CA GLY A 78 -12.67 20.84 40.81
C GLY A 78 -13.40 21.50 39.64
N TRP A 79 -13.50 22.83 39.62
CA TRP A 79 -14.18 23.57 38.54
C TRP A 79 -13.40 23.59 37.22
N VAL A 80 -12.07 23.71 37.28
CA VAL A 80 -11.22 23.65 36.08
C VAL A 80 -11.22 22.23 35.49
N ASN A 81 -11.18 21.19 36.34
CA ASN A 81 -11.27 19.80 35.90
C ASN A 81 -12.66 19.44 35.37
N PHE A 82 -13.73 19.97 35.97
CA PHE A 82 -15.10 19.80 35.47
C PHE A 82 -15.32 20.52 34.13
N GLN A 83 -14.83 21.75 33.97
CA GLN A 83 -14.89 22.47 32.70
C GLN A 83 -14.06 21.78 31.61
N ALA A 84 -12.86 21.29 31.93
CA ALA A 84 -12.04 20.54 31.00
C ALA A 84 -12.70 19.21 30.60
N ALA A 85 -13.27 18.47 31.55
CA ALA A 85 -13.99 17.23 31.28
C ALA A 85 -15.26 17.49 30.43
N LEU A 86 -16.04 18.53 30.76
CA LEU A 86 -17.23 18.95 30.01
C LEU A 86 -16.86 19.36 28.59
N MET A 87 -15.82 20.20 28.42
CA MET A 87 -15.34 20.62 27.09
C MET A 87 -14.81 19.43 26.29
N SER A 88 -14.10 18.49 26.92
CA SER A 88 -13.62 17.28 26.25
C SER A 88 -14.78 16.36 25.80
N ASN A 89 -15.83 16.23 26.62
CA ASN A 89 -17.00 15.40 26.31
C ASN A 89 -17.92 16.08 25.29
N LEU A 90 -18.07 17.40 25.35
CA LEU A 90 -18.75 18.19 24.32
C LEU A 90 -18.00 18.12 23.01
N GLN A 91 -16.67 18.23 23.02
CA GLN A 91 -15.85 18.13 21.82
C GLN A 91 -15.90 16.72 21.22
N LYS A 92 -15.85 15.67 22.04
CA LYS A 92 -16.11 14.28 21.60
C LYS A 92 -17.51 14.14 20.99
N GLY A 93 -18.55 14.62 21.68
CA GLY A 93 -19.93 14.61 21.19
C GLY A 93 -20.12 15.38 19.88
N TRP A 94 -19.47 16.54 19.74
CA TRP A 94 -19.46 17.31 18.50
C TRP A 94 -18.72 16.57 17.38
N THR A 95 -17.59 15.92 17.65
CA THR A 95 -16.88 15.10 16.65
C THR A 95 -17.67 13.86 16.24
N GLU A 96 -18.42 13.25 17.17
CA GLU A 96 -19.34 12.15 16.90
C GLU A 96 -20.54 12.62 16.07
N ILE A 97 -21.14 13.76 16.39
CA ILE A 97 -22.24 14.36 15.60
C ILE A 97 -21.75 14.75 14.19
N GLN A 98 -20.54 15.32 14.07
CA GLN A 98 -19.95 15.66 12.77
C GLN A 98 -19.66 14.40 11.94
N SER A 99 -19.15 13.33 12.56
CA SER A 99 -18.91 12.06 11.86
C SER A 99 -20.22 11.39 11.42
N LEU A 100 -21.26 11.40 12.27
CA LEU A 100 -22.60 10.91 11.95
C LEU A 100 -23.28 11.74 10.84
N ARG A 101 -23.18 13.07 10.89
CA ARG A 101 -23.68 13.97 9.84
C ARG A 101 -22.97 13.72 8.51
N THR A 102 -21.65 13.52 8.54
CA THR A 102 -20.85 13.21 7.35
C THR A 102 -21.23 11.84 6.77
N ALA A 103 -21.42 10.83 7.62
CA ALA A 103 -21.88 9.51 7.23
C ALA A 103 -23.30 9.56 6.64
N MET A 104 -24.22 10.31 7.25
CA MET A 104 -25.60 10.50 6.78
C MET A 104 -25.64 11.24 5.43
N MET A 105 -24.85 12.30 5.25
CA MET A 105 -24.73 13.01 3.96
C MET A 105 -24.07 12.16 2.88
N LYS A 106 -23.15 11.25 3.25
CA LYS A 106 -22.62 10.24 2.34
C LYS A 106 -23.72 9.24 1.95
N TRP A 107 -24.49 8.75 2.92
CA TRP A 107 -25.60 7.82 2.69
C TRP A 107 -26.72 8.40 1.82
N LEU A 108 -27.19 9.63 2.09
CA LEU A 108 -28.20 10.32 1.29
C LEU A 108 -27.76 10.55 -0.16
N ARG A 109 -26.48 10.88 -0.37
CA ARG A 109 -25.92 11.03 -1.72
C ARG A 109 -25.95 9.71 -2.47
N VAL A 110 -25.53 8.61 -1.85
CA VAL A 110 -25.57 7.26 -2.46
C VAL A 110 -27.01 6.85 -2.73
N LYS A 111 -27.93 7.04 -1.78
CA LYS A 111 -29.34 6.64 -1.92
C LYS A 111 -30.07 7.26 -3.10
N ARG A 112 -29.80 8.52 -3.45
CA ARG A 112 -30.37 9.12 -4.67
C ARG A 112 -29.93 8.37 -5.93
N TRP A 113 -28.67 7.99 -6.01
CA TRP A 113 -28.12 7.29 -7.17
C TRP A 113 -28.51 5.81 -7.20
N ASP A 114 -28.60 5.17 -6.03
CA ASP A 114 -29.11 3.82 -5.80
C ASP A 114 -30.55 3.66 -6.36
N ILE A 115 -31.42 4.64 -6.10
CA ILE A 115 -32.79 4.69 -6.65
C ILE A 115 -32.78 4.82 -8.17
N ALA A 116 -31.93 5.68 -8.74
CA ALA A 116 -31.80 5.84 -10.19
C ALA A 116 -31.25 4.57 -10.85
N PHE A 117 -30.26 3.94 -10.24
CA PHE A 117 -29.64 2.69 -10.72
C PHE A 117 -30.63 1.53 -10.69
N THR A 118 -31.46 1.46 -9.64
CA THR A 118 -32.51 0.46 -9.48
C THR A 118 -33.65 0.67 -10.48
N SER A 119 -34.15 1.90 -10.63
CA SER A 119 -35.27 2.21 -11.54
C SER A 119 -34.93 1.93 -13.01
N TRP A 120 -33.65 2.01 -13.38
CA TRP A 120 -33.18 1.70 -14.73
C TRP A 120 -32.87 0.20 -14.93
N ASN A 121 -33.19 -0.64 -13.95
CA ASN A 121 -32.92 -2.08 -13.91
C ASN A 121 -31.43 -2.43 -14.15
N LEU A 122 -30.50 -1.55 -13.73
CA LEU A 122 -29.07 -1.79 -13.91
C LEU A 122 -28.55 -2.91 -12.99
N HIS A 123 -29.15 -3.10 -11.81
CA HIS A 123 -28.78 -4.16 -10.87
C HIS A 123 -29.11 -5.60 -11.35
N LYS A 124 -30.00 -5.77 -12.33
CA LYS A 124 -30.50 -7.10 -12.76
C LYS A 124 -29.66 -7.80 -13.82
N LYS A 125 -28.69 -7.10 -14.43
CA LYS A 125 -27.83 -7.67 -15.47
C LYS A 125 -26.61 -8.35 -14.84
N GLU A 126 -26.07 -9.34 -15.55
CA GLU A 126 -24.86 -10.02 -15.13
C GLU A 126 -23.71 -9.02 -14.87
N PRO A 127 -22.99 -9.15 -13.74
CA PRO A 127 -21.87 -8.27 -13.37
C PRO A 127 -20.88 -8.04 -14.52
N LYS A 128 -20.49 -9.10 -15.23
CA LYS A 128 -19.44 -9.07 -16.26
C LYS A 128 -19.79 -8.22 -17.49
N THR A 129 -21.07 -8.06 -17.81
CA THR A 129 -21.53 -7.25 -18.96
C THR A 129 -21.79 -5.80 -18.59
N ARG A 130 -21.37 -5.35 -17.39
CA ARG A 130 -21.79 -4.04 -16.88
C ARG A 130 -21.26 -2.89 -17.74
N PHE A 131 -19.99 -2.94 -18.08
CA PHE A 131 -19.31 -1.98 -18.96
C PHE A 131 -19.65 -2.15 -20.45
N GLU A 132 -20.55 -3.06 -20.79
CA GLU A 132 -21.08 -3.20 -22.16
C GLU A 132 -22.48 -2.56 -22.28
N ASN A 133 -23.09 -2.19 -21.16
CA ASN A 133 -24.45 -1.71 -21.16
C ASN A 133 -24.53 -0.19 -21.45
N PRO A 134 -25.16 0.24 -22.56
CA PRO A 134 -25.30 1.66 -22.87
C PRO A 134 -26.09 2.44 -21.81
N LYS A 135 -27.01 1.80 -21.09
CA LYS A 135 -27.74 2.45 -19.98
C LYS A 135 -26.83 2.74 -18.78
N PHE A 136 -25.80 1.92 -18.56
CA PHE A 136 -24.81 2.18 -17.52
C PHE A 136 -23.97 3.41 -17.89
N PHE A 137 -23.58 3.57 -19.15
CA PHE A 137 -22.88 4.77 -19.61
C PHE A 137 -23.72 6.04 -19.51
N LYS A 138 -25.02 5.96 -19.83
CA LYS A 138 -25.93 7.09 -19.60
C LYS A 138 -26.04 7.45 -18.10
N PHE A 139 -25.97 6.46 -17.22
CA PHE A 139 -25.96 6.70 -15.78
C PHE A 139 -24.64 7.38 -15.34
N VAL A 140 -23.50 6.90 -15.84
CA VAL A 140 -22.19 7.50 -15.59
C VAL A 140 -22.12 8.94 -16.11
N SER A 141 -22.64 9.23 -17.31
CA SER A 141 -22.60 10.58 -17.88
C SER A 141 -23.41 11.61 -17.09
N ILE A 142 -24.51 11.18 -16.43
CA ILE A 142 -25.24 12.06 -15.49
C ILE A 142 -24.38 12.41 -14.28
N ILE A 143 -23.59 11.45 -13.78
CA ILE A 143 -22.68 11.67 -12.65
C ILE A 143 -21.52 12.58 -13.08
N GLU A 144 -20.97 12.36 -14.28
CA GLU A 144 -19.92 13.22 -14.86
C GLU A 144 -20.40 14.67 -15.00
N SER A 145 -21.60 14.87 -15.53
CA SER A 145 -22.22 16.20 -15.68
C SER A 145 -22.39 16.91 -14.33
N LYS A 146 -22.58 16.14 -13.25
CA LYS A 146 -22.73 16.68 -11.90
C LYS A 146 -21.41 16.97 -11.20
N TYR A 147 -20.34 16.27 -11.58
CA TYR A 147 -19.01 16.44 -11.01
C TYR A 147 -17.99 16.67 -12.14
N PRO A 148 -18.13 17.73 -12.94
CA PRO A 148 -17.31 17.95 -14.12
C PRO A 148 -15.83 18.09 -13.74
N GLY A 149 -14.96 17.38 -14.46
CA GLY A 149 -13.51 17.39 -14.24
C GLY A 149 -13.02 16.67 -12.96
N ASN A 150 -13.90 16.11 -12.13
CA ASN A 150 -13.52 15.43 -10.89
C ASN A 150 -13.75 13.91 -10.97
N ILE A 151 -12.86 13.21 -11.69
CA ILE A 151 -12.94 11.76 -11.91
C ILE A 151 -12.91 10.96 -10.61
N HIS A 152 -12.18 11.43 -9.59
CA HIS A 152 -12.18 10.79 -8.27
C HIS A 152 -13.57 10.80 -7.62
N LYS A 153 -14.26 11.93 -7.64
CA LYS A 153 -15.61 12.02 -7.08
C LYS A 153 -16.62 11.21 -7.89
N GLN A 154 -16.49 11.21 -9.21
CA GLN A 154 -17.33 10.38 -10.09
C GLN A 154 -17.14 8.90 -9.75
N ALA A 155 -15.89 8.43 -9.68
CA ALA A 155 -15.55 7.06 -9.32
C ALA A 155 -16.06 6.67 -7.93
N GLU A 156 -15.92 7.53 -6.92
CA GLU A 156 -16.45 7.28 -5.58
C GLU A 156 -17.97 7.04 -5.59
N VAL A 157 -18.70 7.86 -6.35
CA VAL A 157 -20.17 7.77 -6.44
C VAL A 157 -20.58 6.50 -7.18
N VAL A 158 -19.98 6.24 -8.35
CA VAL A 158 -20.29 5.05 -9.15
C VAL A 158 -19.93 3.79 -8.38
N TYR A 159 -18.75 3.73 -7.78
CA TYR A 159 -18.31 2.60 -6.95
C TYR A 159 -19.27 2.36 -5.79
N ALA A 160 -19.69 3.41 -5.06
CA ALA A 160 -20.58 3.25 -3.92
C ALA A 160 -21.96 2.68 -4.30
N VAL A 161 -22.46 3.02 -5.50
CA VAL A 161 -23.70 2.45 -6.05
C VAL A 161 -23.49 1.01 -6.49
N LEU A 162 -22.38 0.68 -7.15
CA LEU A 162 -22.09 -0.72 -7.46
C LEU A 162 -21.97 -1.56 -6.18
N ALA A 163 -21.29 -1.04 -5.16
CA ALA A 163 -21.07 -1.72 -3.90
C ALA A 163 -22.34 -1.88 -3.03
N SER A 164 -23.43 -1.15 -3.32
CA SER A 164 -24.73 -1.41 -2.67
C SER A 164 -25.50 -2.56 -3.31
N HIS A 165 -25.10 -3.02 -4.49
CA HIS A 165 -25.82 -4.03 -5.28
C HIS A 165 -25.05 -5.33 -5.54
N TYR A 166 -23.72 -5.29 -5.51
CA TYR A 166 -22.87 -6.43 -5.86
C TYR A 166 -22.00 -6.86 -4.68
N LYS A 167 -21.73 -8.16 -4.61
CA LYS A 167 -20.81 -8.73 -3.62
C LYS A 167 -19.36 -8.29 -3.92
N PRO A 168 -18.46 -8.32 -2.91
CA PRO A 168 -17.08 -7.88 -3.10
C PRO A 168 -16.31 -8.57 -4.24
N ASP A 169 -16.53 -9.87 -4.44
CA ASP A 169 -15.92 -10.68 -5.50
C ASP A 169 -16.47 -10.31 -6.88
N GLU A 170 -17.79 -10.10 -6.99
CA GLU A 170 -18.43 -9.61 -8.21
C GLU A 170 -17.92 -8.20 -8.58
N LEU A 171 -17.67 -7.34 -7.60
CA LEU A 171 -17.11 -6.00 -7.84
C LEU A 171 -15.70 -6.07 -8.42
N VAL A 172 -14.84 -6.97 -7.93
CA VAL A 172 -13.51 -7.19 -8.51
C VAL A 172 -13.63 -7.57 -9.98
N GLU A 173 -14.53 -8.51 -10.31
CA GLU A 173 -14.76 -8.94 -11.69
C GLU A 173 -15.31 -7.81 -12.58
N ILE A 174 -16.30 -7.05 -12.09
CA ILE A 174 -16.87 -5.89 -12.80
C ILE A 174 -15.77 -4.90 -13.17
N LEU A 175 -14.93 -4.52 -12.20
CA LEU A 175 -13.91 -3.51 -12.41
C LEU A 175 -12.75 -4.04 -13.27
N ALA A 176 -12.42 -5.32 -13.19
CA ALA A 176 -11.46 -5.96 -14.08
C ALA A 176 -11.92 -5.91 -15.56
N VAL A 177 -13.21 -6.12 -15.84
CA VAL A 177 -13.77 -5.90 -17.18
C VAL A 177 -13.67 -4.43 -17.58
N GLY A 178 -13.98 -3.51 -16.65
CA GLY A 178 -13.88 -2.08 -16.87
C GLY A 178 -12.49 -1.60 -17.31
N MET A 179 -11.42 -2.21 -16.77
CA MET A 179 -10.04 -1.92 -17.15
C MET A 179 -9.71 -2.26 -18.61
N ASN A 180 -10.47 -3.15 -19.24
CA ASN A 180 -10.33 -3.54 -20.64
C ASN A 180 -11.32 -2.82 -21.57
N SER A 181 -12.05 -1.83 -21.05
CA SER A 181 -13.06 -1.07 -21.79
C SER A 181 -12.59 0.35 -22.13
N ASN A 182 -13.40 1.08 -22.90
CA ASN A 182 -13.18 2.51 -23.18
C ASN A 182 -13.20 3.40 -21.92
N ASN A 183 -13.60 2.87 -20.76
CA ASN A 183 -13.69 3.59 -19.49
C ASN A 183 -12.63 3.13 -18.49
N LYS A 184 -11.47 2.67 -18.99
CA LYS A 184 -10.35 2.19 -18.17
C LYS A 184 -9.92 3.20 -17.09
N ASP A 185 -10.00 4.51 -17.35
CA ASP A 185 -9.56 5.53 -16.40
C ASP A 185 -10.52 5.64 -15.20
N LEU A 186 -11.83 5.61 -15.47
CA LEU A 186 -12.85 5.55 -14.42
C LEU A 186 -12.75 4.23 -13.65
N ALA A 187 -12.58 3.10 -14.34
CA ALA A 187 -12.40 1.79 -13.72
C ALA A 187 -11.16 1.76 -12.82
N GLY A 188 -10.01 2.24 -13.31
CA GLY A 188 -8.76 2.34 -12.54
C GLY A 188 -8.92 3.22 -11.30
N THR A 189 -9.64 4.34 -11.43
CA THR A 189 -9.96 5.21 -10.29
C THR A 189 -10.87 4.49 -9.28
N MET A 190 -11.86 3.72 -9.75
CA MET A 190 -12.72 2.90 -8.89
C MET A 190 -11.96 1.78 -8.18
N LEU A 191 -10.95 1.17 -8.80
CA LEU A 191 -10.07 0.20 -8.11
C LEU A 191 -9.33 0.88 -6.94
N GLY A 192 -8.87 2.12 -7.11
CA GLY A 192 -8.27 2.90 -6.03
C GLY A 192 -9.26 3.20 -4.88
N VAL A 193 -10.52 3.51 -5.21
CA VAL A 193 -11.60 3.68 -4.23
C VAL A 193 -11.89 2.35 -3.51
N GLN A 194 -11.91 1.24 -4.24
CA GLN A 194 -12.10 -0.10 -3.69
C GLN A 194 -11.02 -0.44 -2.65
N VAL A 195 -9.75 -0.23 -3.00
CA VAL A 195 -8.62 -0.43 -2.07
C VAL A 195 -8.80 0.42 -0.82
N THR A 196 -9.14 1.70 -0.97
CA THR A 196 -9.35 2.63 0.15
C THR A 196 -10.49 2.17 1.07
N ASN A 197 -11.53 1.56 0.50
CA ASN A 197 -12.65 1.03 1.26
C ASN A 197 -12.34 -0.25 2.05
N TRP A 198 -11.31 -1.00 1.66
CA TRP A 198 -10.84 -2.19 2.35
C TRP A 198 -9.92 -1.87 3.53
N ILE A 199 -9.16 -0.76 3.48
CA ILE A 199 -8.25 -0.35 4.55
C ILE A 199 -9.02 -0.23 5.89
N GLY A 200 -8.51 -0.90 6.92
CA GLY A 200 -9.13 -0.96 8.25
C GLY A 200 -10.38 -1.85 8.37
N LYS A 201 -10.78 -2.55 7.28
CA LYS A 201 -11.95 -3.46 7.27
C LYS A 201 -11.64 -4.89 6.85
N LYS A 202 -10.53 -5.10 6.13
CA LYS A 202 -10.09 -6.40 5.64
C LYS A 202 -8.65 -6.63 6.04
N THR A 203 -8.29 -7.88 6.29
CA THR A 203 -6.90 -8.30 6.40
C THR A 203 -6.28 -8.47 5.02
N GLU A 204 -4.97 -8.53 4.96
CA GLU A 204 -4.24 -8.82 3.73
C GLU A 204 -4.56 -10.20 3.19
N GLN A 205 -4.78 -11.20 4.05
CA GLN A 205 -5.21 -12.53 3.61
C GLN A 205 -6.61 -12.48 3.00
N ASP A 206 -7.56 -11.77 3.62
CA ASP A 206 -8.92 -11.63 3.06
C ASP A 206 -8.90 -11.01 1.65
N VAL A 207 -8.03 -10.02 1.41
CA VAL A 207 -7.90 -9.38 0.11
C VAL A 207 -7.19 -10.29 -0.90
N PHE A 208 -6.19 -11.05 -0.46
CA PHE A 208 -5.52 -12.05 -1.30
C PHE A 208 -6.51 -13.10 -1.82
N ASP A 209 -7.35 -13.65 -0.94
CA ASP A 209 -8.35 -14.66 -1.26
C ASP A 209 -9.49 -14.06 -2.10
N LEU A 210 -9.94 -12.84 -1.78
CA LEU A 210 -10.96 -12.12 -2.55
C LEU A 210 -10.54 -11.90 -4.01
N LEU A 211 -9.25 -11.63 -4.24
CA LEU A 211 -8.67 -11.44 -5.56
C LEU A 211 -8.28 -12.77 -6.24
N LYS A 212 -8.54 -13.92 -5.59
CA LYS A 212 -8.27 -15.27 -6.07
C LYS A 212 -6.82 -15.46 -6.53
N LEU A 213 -5.87 -14.81 -5.85
CA LEU A 213 -4.47 -14.78 -6.28
C LEU A 213 -3.80 -16.16 -6.22
N GLY A 214 -4.22 -17.03 -5.29
CA GLY A 214 -3.77 -18.41 -5.21
C GLY A 214 -4.22 -19.30 -6.38
N GLU A 215 -5.26 -18.89 -7.13
CA GLU A 215 -5.80 -19.63 -8.28
C GLU A 215 -5.17 -19.18 -9.62
N ILE A 216 -4.39 -18.09 -9.61
CA ILE A 216 -3.79 -17.56 -10.83
C ILE A 216 -2.66 -18.48 -11.28
N LYS A 217 -2.67 -18.85 -12.56
CA LYS A 217 -1.58 -19.61 -13.19
C LYS A 217 -0.24 -18.89 -12.97
N TYR A 218 0.75 -19.66 -12.51
CA TYR A 218 2.09 -19.24 -12.09
C TYR A 218 2.71 -18.07 -12.90
N GLY A 219 2.79 -18.16 -14.23
CA GLY A 219 3.39 -17.11 -15.07
C GLY A 219 2.56 -15.83 -15.26
N LYS A 220 1.34 -15.74 -14.72
CA LYS A 220 0.45 -14.58 -14.85
C LYS A 220 0.24 -13.80 -13.56
N LEU A 221 0.67 -14.34 -12.42
CA LEU A 221 0.44 -13.76 -11.10
C LEU A 221 0.95 -12.32 -11.03
N PHE A 222 2.25 -12.11 -11.25
CA PHE A 222 2.90 -10.80 -11.07
C PHE A 222 2.57 -9.77 -12.17
N ALA A 223 1.99 -10.22 -13.29
CA ALA A 223 1.57 -9.34 -14.39
C ALA A 223 0.09 -8.93 -14.30
N GLY A 224 -0.70 -9.58 -13.43
CA GLY A 224 -2.13 -9.39 -13.35
C GLY A 224 -2.55 -8.11 -12.63
N GLN A 225 -3.66 -7.51 -13.09
CA GLN A 225 -4.28 -6.36 -12.43
C GLN A 225 -4.68 -6.66 -10.97
N ALA A 226 -5.13 -7.89 -10.69
CA ALA A 226 -5.46 -8.34 -9.34
C ALA A 226 -4.23 -8.25 -8.41
N PHE A 227 -3.06 -8.71 -8.86
CA PHE A 227 -1.85 -8.61 -8.05
C PHE A 227 -1.43 -7.15 -7.83
N SER A 228 -1.56 -6.29 -8.84
CA SER A 228 -1.31 -4.85 -8.71
C SER A 228 -2.23 -4.19 -7.65
N GLN A 229 -3.52 -4.56 -7.63
CA GLN A 229 -4.45 -4.12 -6.59
C GLN A 229 -4.06 -4.63 -5.20
N PHE A 230 -3.64 -5.88 -5.09
CA PHE A 230 -3.20 -6.44 -3.83
C PHE A 230 -1.96 -5.71 -3.29
N VAL A 231 -0.96 -5.46 -4.14
CA VAL A 231 0.21 -4.65 -3.78
C VAL A 231 -0.22 -3.25 -3.32
N SER A 232 -1.12 -2.59 -4.05
CA SER A 232 -1.66 -1.28 -3.66
C SER A 232 -2.34 -1.32 -2.29
N PHE A 233 -3.11 -2.37 -2.00
CA PHE A 233 -3.76 -2.55 -0.71
C PHE A 233 -2.75 -2.73 0.42
N VAL A 234 -1.79 -3.64 0.27
CA VAL A 234 -0.77 -3.91 1.30
C VAL A 234 0.09 -2.66 1.53
N SER A 235 0.56 -2.00 0.48
CA SER A 235 1.41 -0.80 0.62
C SER A 235 0.70 0.39 1.27
N ARG A 236 -0.62 0.53 1.10
CA ARG A 236 -1.41 1.60 1.73
C ARG A 236 -1.88 1.26 3.15
N SER A 237 -1.86 -0.03 3.51
CA SER A 237 -2.22 -0.51 4.85
C SER A 237 -1.00 -0.61 5.77
N ALA A 238 0.19 -0.77 5.21
CA ALA A 238 1.44 -0.89 5.96
C ALA A 238 1.96 0.46 6.45
N GLU A 239 2.59 0.44 7.63
CA GLU A 239 3.23 1.63 8.23
C GLU A 239 4.51 2.07 7.48
N SER A 240 5.16 1.15 6.76
CA SER A 240 6.39 1.44 6.02
C SER A 240 6.51 0.57 4.76
N PRO A 241 7.29 0.99 3.75
CA PRO A 241 7.55 0.19 2.56
C PRO A 241 8.15 -1.19 2.89
N GLN A 242 9.03 -1.26 3.89
CA GLN A 242 9.65 -2.52 4.29
C GLN A 242 8.65 -3.49 4.93
N LYS A 243 7.77 -3.00 5.81
CA LYS A 243 6.66 -3.80 6.36
C LYS A 243 5.70 -4.28 5.26
N SER A 244 5.47 -3.45 4.24
CA SER A 244 4.66 -3.83 3.07
C SER A 244 5.30 -5.01 2.33
N ASP A 245 6.58 -4.93 2.01
CA ASP A 245 7.28 -5.99 1.27
C ASP A 245 7.40 -7.28 2.10
N ASP A 246 7.67 -7.19 3.41
CA ASP A 246 7.65 -8.34 4.32
C ASP A 246 6.28 -9.02 4.35
N THR A 247 5.20 -8.23 4.39
CA THR A 247 3.83 -8.74 4.40
C THR A 247 3.46 -9.41 3.07
N LEU A 248 3.83 -8.78 1.95
CA LEU A 248 3.67 -9.37 0.61
C LEU A 248 4.40 -10.71 0.51
N TYR A 249 5.68 -10.74 0.89
CA TYR A 249 6.48 -11.95 0.84
C TYR A 249 5.88 -13.06 1.71
N LYS A 250 5.48 -12.73 2.94
CA LYS A 250 4.89 -13.70 3.88
C LYS A 250 3.61 -14.34 3.34
N ILE A 251 2.69 -13.55 2.79
CA ILE A 251 1.41 -14.06 2.28
C ILE A 251 1.63 -14.92 1.03
N LEU A 252 2.50 -14.45 0.13
CA LEU A 252 2.89 -15.22 -1.05
C LEU A 252 3.57 -16.54 -0.65
N TYR A 253 4.45 -16.52 0.34
CA TYR A 253 5.15 -17.72 0.80
C TYR A 253 4.18 -18.70 1.47
N ASN A 254 3.24 -18.22 2.27
CA ASN A 254 2.19 -19.07 2.85
C ASN A 254 1.32 -19.74 1.78
N SER A 255 1.15 -19.10 0.61
CA SER A 255 0.30 -19.61 -0.47
C SER A 255 1.04 -20.52 -1.45
N PHE A 256 2.30 -20.21 -1.76
CA PHE A 256 3.09 -20.88 -2.80
C PHE A 256 4.25 -21.73 -2.24
N GLY A 257 4.58 -21.60 -0.96
CA GLY A 257 5.66 -22.33 -0.30
C GLY A 257 7.00 -22.15 -1.03
N ASP A 258 7.72 -23.26 -1.18
CA ASP A 258 9.04 -23.29 -1.83
C ASP A 258 8.98 -22.95 -3.33
N LEU A 259 7.81 -22.98 -3.97
CA LEU A 259 7.65 -22.55 -5.37
C LEU A 259 7.80 -21.04 -5.53
N LEU A 260 7.58 -20.25 -4.47
CA LEU A 260 7.59 -18.79 -4.55
C LEU A 260 8.88 -18.25 -5.18
N TRP A 261 10.03 -18.84 -4.83
CA TRP A 261 11.31 -18.36 -5.35
C TRP A 261 11.37 -18.45 -6.88
N GLY A 262 10.98 -19.59 -7.45
CA GLY A 262 10.92 -19.77 -8.90
C GLY A 262 10.02 -18.74 -9.57
N LEU A 263 8.85 -18.47 -8.99
CA LEU A 263 7.89 -17.49 -9.51
C LEU A 263 8.44 -16.06 -9.49
N LEU A 264 9.13 -15.68 -8.42
CA LEU A 264 9.75 -14.36 -8.30
C LEU A 264 10.89 -14.18 -9.30
N ILE A 265 11.70 -15.21 -9.51
CA ILE A 265 12.80 -15.19 -10.48
C ILE A 265 12.26 -15.10 -11.91
N GLU A 266 11.25 -15.90 -12.27
CA GLU A 266 10.61 -15.82 -13.59
C GLU A 266 10.06 -14.42 -13.87
N ALA A 267 9.35 -13.83 -12.91
CA ALA A 267 8.82 -12.47 -13.04
C ALA A 267 9.92 -11.40 -13.14
N THR A 268 11.03 -11.59 -12.43
CA THR A 268 12.19 -10.68 -12.46
C THR A 268 12.91 -10.75 -13.81
N ILE A 269 13.07 -11.94 -14.38
CA ILE A 269 13.65 -12.14 -15.72
C ILE A 269 12.75 -11.50 -16.78
N ALA A 270 11.44 -11.73 -16.69
CA ALA A 270 10.48 -11.17 -17.64
C ALA A 270 10.45 -9.63 -17.60
N LYS A 271 10.55 -9.04 -16.41
CA LYS A 271 10.58 -7.59 -16.24
C LYS A 271 11.37 -7.19 -14.98
N PRO A 272 12.64 -6.77 -15.12
CA PRO A 272 13.44 -6.24 -14.02
C PRO A 272 12.82 -4.98 -13.38
N GLY A 273 13.10 -4.73 -12.10
CA GLY A 273 12.58 -3.57 -11.37
C GLY A 273 11.10 -3.67 -10.97
N THR A 274 10.48 -4.84 -11.13
CA THR A 274 9.13 -5.12 -10.64
C THR A 274 9.09 -5.35 -9.13
N VAL A 275 7.87 -5.48 -8.59
CA VAL A 275 7.65 -5.92 -7.20
C VAL A 275 8.38 -7.25 -6.93
N ALA A 276 8.41 -8.18 -7.90
CA ALA A 276 9.10 -9.45 -7.73
C ALA A 276 10.61 -9.27 -7.47
N ASP A 277 11.30 -8.47 -8.29
CA ASP A 277 12.73 -8.16 -8.09
C ASP A 277 12.99 -7.49 -6.74
N ARG A 278 12.09 -6.59 -6.32
CA ARG A 278 12.16 -5.96 -5.00
C ARG A 278 12.03 -6.97 -3.86
N LEU A 279 11.07 -7.90 -3.96
CA LEU A 279 10.88 -8.96 -2.96
C LEU A 279 12.07 -9.92 -2.90
N VAL A 280 12.68 -10.26 -4.05
CA VAL A 280 13.92 -11.05 -4.11
C VAL A 280 15.04 -10.34 -3.35
N LYS A 281 15.31 -9.07 -3.67
CA LYS A 281 16.36 -8.26 -3.03
C LYS A 281 16.12 -8.11 -1.52
N MET A 282 14.89 -7.79 -1.13
CA MET A 282 14.49 -7.69 0.27
C MET A 282 14.76 -9.01 1.01
N GLN A 283 14.40 -10.16 0.42
CA GLN A 283 14.59 -11.45 1.06
C GLN A 283 16.07 -11.80 1.25
N LEU A 284 16.92 -11.49 0.26
CA LEU A 284 18.37 -11.69 0.39
C LEU A 284 18.96 -10.81 1.50
N GLN A 285 18.54 -9.55 1.57
CA GLN A 285 18.97 -8.63 2.64
C GLN A 285 18.53 -9.15 4.01
N LYS A 286 17.28 -9.63 4.13
CA LYS A 286 16.75 -10.21 5.36
C LYS A 286 17.56 -11.42 5.83
N TRP A 287 17.82 -12.38 4.94
CA TRP A 287 18.69 -13.52 5.26
C TRP A 287 20.10 -13.10 5.66
N SER A 288 20.62 -12.00 5.13
CA SER A 288 21.94 -11.47 5.51
C SER A 288 21.90 -10.87 6.91
N THR A 289 20.88 -10.06 7.23
CA THR A 289 20.67 -9.48 8.57
C THR A 289 20.45 -10.56 9.63
N GLU A 290 19.71 -11.61 9.29
CA GLU A 290 19.48 -12.79 10.13
C GLU A 290 20.70 -13.71 10.21
N LYS A 291 21.78 -13.41 9.47
CA LYS A 291 23.02 -14.21 9.42
C LYS A 291 22.77 -15.67 9.04
N GLN A 292 21.85 -15.90 8.12
CA GLN A 292 21.64 -17.23 7.56
C GLN A 292 22.94 -17.74 6.92
N SER A 293 23.13 -19.06 6.91
CA SER A 293 24.32 -19.64 6.30
C SER A 293 24.21 -19.65 4.77
N MET A 294 25.36 -19.65 4.08
CA MET A 294 25.39 -19.81 2.63
C MET A 294 24.71 -21.10 2.18
N GLY A 295 24.88 -22.19 2.94
CA GLY A 295 24.23 -23.48 2.68
C GLY A 295 22.71 -23.43 2.86
N TYR A 296 22.21 -22.68 3.85
CA TYR A 296 20.78 -22.46 4.02
C TYR A 296 20.18 -21.76 2.79
N VAL A 297 20.78 -20.65 2.36
CA VAL A 297 20.28 -19.92 1.18
C VAL A 297 20.45 -20.75 -0.09
N PHE A 298 21.56 -21.47 -0.23
CA PHE A 298 21.79 -22.39 -1.35
C PHE A 298 20.66 -23.42 -1.50
N ALA A 299 20.28 -24.06 -0.39
CA ALA A 299 19.17 -25.02 -0.36
C ALA A 299 17.81 -24.36 -0.66
N ARG A 300 17.57 -23.16 -0.11
CA ARG A 300 16.33 -22.40 -0.37
C ARG A 300 16.17 -21.99 -1.83
N LEU A 301 17.29 -21.73 -2.51
CA LEU A 301 17.28 -21.41 -3.93
C LEU A 301 17.26 -22.66 -4.82
N GLN A 302 17.20 -23.86 -4.23
CA GLN A 302 17.19 -25.16 -4.91
C GLN A 302 18.33 -25.29 -5.92
N LEU A 303 19.53 -24.87 -5.51
CA LEU A 303 20.72 -24.86 -6.36
C LEU A 303 21.45 -26.19 -6.35
N GLU A 304 22.16 -26.46 -7.45
CA GLU A 304 23.07 -27.57 -7.59
C GLU A 304 24.51 -27.05 -7.77
N ALA A 305 25.48 -27.72 -7.14
CA ALA A 305 26.88 -27.32 -7.16
C ALA A 305 27.60 -27.85 -8.41
N ASP A 306 27.06 -27.52 -9.59
CA ASP A 306 27.56 -27.97 -10.89
C ASP A 306 28.17 -26.82 -11.72
N SER A 307 28.66 -27.12 -12.93
CA SER A 307 29.26 -26.12 -13.82
C SER A 307 28.27 -25.03 -14.28
N LYS A 308 26.96 -25.22 -14.08
CA LYS A 308 25.90 -24.30 -14.48
C LYS A 308 25.45 -23.38 -13.35
N LEU A 309 25.95 -23.55 -12.13
CA LEU A 309 25.58 -22.73 -10.97
C LEU A 309 25.52 -21.24 -11.32
N PHE A 310 26.62 -20.65 -11.80
CA PHE A 310 26.70 -19.23 -12.16
C PHE A 310 26.11 -18.88 -13.53
N THR A 311 25.62 -19.86 -14.30
CA THR A 311 24.83 -19.60 -15.52
C THR A 311 23.36 -19.35 -15.20
N SER A 312 22.89 -19.81 -14.04
CA SER A 312 21.50 -19.66 -13.60
C SER A 312 21.27 -18.35 -12.85
N VAL A 313 20.10 -17.73 -13.06
CA VAL A 313 19.74 -16.49 -12.35
C VAL A 313 19.69 -16.68 -10.84
N SER A 314 19.19 -17.82 -10.36
CA SER A 314 19.22 -18.17 -8.93
C SER A 314 20.64 -18.27 -8.39
N GLY A 315 21.58 -18.87 -9.13
CA GLY A 315 22.98 -18.96 -8.72
C GLY A 315 23.67 -17.61 -8.68
N ILE A 316 23.30 -16.67 -9.58
CA ILE A 316 23.75 -15.28 -9.51
C ILE A 316 23.21 -14.57 -8.26
N TYR A 317 21.96 -14.80 -7.86
CA TYR A 317 21.42 -14.24 -6.62
C TYR A 317 22.05 -14.86 -5.37
N TRP A 318 22.38 -16.15 -5.40
CA TRP A 318 23.19 -16.76 -4.34
C TRP A 318 24.60 -16.16 -4.30
N LEU A 319 25.24 -15.94 -5.44
CA LEU A 319 26.53 -15.25 -5.49
C LEU A 319 26.45 -13.84 -4.88
N LYS A 320 25.44 -13.05 -5.25
CA LYS A 320 25.15 -11.75 -4.62
C LYS A 320 24.96 -11.87 -3.11
N TYR A 321 24.31 -12.94 -2.64
CA TYR A 321 24.16 -13.19 -1.22
C TYR A 321 25.50 -13.47 -0.51
N VAL A 322 26.38 -14.26 -1.13
CA VAL A 322 27.75 -14.48 -0.61
C VAL A 322 28.50 -13.15 -0.53
N TYR A 323 28.39 -12.31 -1.55
CA TYR A 323 28.94 -10.95 -1.56
C TYR A 323 28.43 -10.09 -0.39
N LEU A 324 27.12 -10.09 -0.15
CA LEU A 324 26.51 -9.39 1.00
C LEU A 324 27.06 -9.90 2.34
N LEU A 325 27.21 -11.21 2.52
CA LEU A 325 27.77 -11.79 3.75
C LEU A 325 29.25 -11.41 3.96
N LYS A 326 29.99 -11.24 2.87
CA LYS A 326 31.43 -10.93 2.87
C LYS A 326 31.73 -9.44 2.70
N ARG A 327 30.71 -8.59 2.86
CA ARG A 327 30.85 -7.12 2.80
C ARG A 327 31.53 -6.65 1.51
N GLU A 328 31.20 -7.30 0.40
CA GLU A 328 31.70 -6.99 -0.93
C GLU A 328 33.22 -7.17 -1.14
N ASP A 329 33.89 -7.92 -0.26
CA ASP A 329 35.32 -8.27 -0.40
C ASP A 329 35.52 -9.44 -1.38
N ASP A 330 36.05 -9.15 -2.56
CA ASP A 330 36.24 -10.14 -3.62
C ASP A 330 37.18 -11.30 -3.23
N ALA A 331 38.23 -11.01 -2.46
CA ALA A 331 39.21 -12.01 -2.08
C ALA A 331 38.61 -12.98 -1.07
N GLU A 332 37.86 -12.46 -0.09
CA GLU A 332 37.15 -13.29 0.89
C GLU A 332 35.99 -14.08 0.25
N VAL A 333 35.25 -13.48 -0.69
CA VAL A 333 34.23 -14.18 -1.49
C VAL A 333 34.87 -15.35 -2.24
N LEU A 334 35.93 -15.10 -3.02
CA LEU A 334 36.60 -16.13 -3.80
C LEU A 334 37.10 -17.28 -2.91
N ARG A 335 37.79 -16.96 -1.81
CA ARG A 335 38.32 -17.94 -0.86
C ARG A 335 37.23 -18.86 -0.31
N VAL A 336 36.07 -18.28 0.01
CA VAL A 336 34.94 -19.03 0.56
C VAL A 336 34.27 -19.89 -0.52
N LEU A 337 34.10 -19.36 -1.73
CA LEU A 337 33.58 -20.15 -2.85
C LEU A 337 34.51 -21.32 -3.18
N GLU A 338 35.83 -21.13 -3.21
CA GLU A 338 36.82 -22.19 -3.47
C GLU A 338 36.71 -23.31 -2.43
N LYS A 339 36.51 -22.95 -1.16
CA LYS A 339 36.30 -23.92 -0.07
C LYS A 339 35.00 -24.69 -0.24
N GLU A 340 33.88 -24.00 -0.41
CA GLU A 340 32.54 -24.61 -0.41
C GLU A 340 32.22 -25.35 -1.72
N LEU A 341 32.84 -24.96 -2.84
CA LEU A 341 32.66 -25.57 -4.17
C LEU A 341 33.85 -26.45 -4.58
N HIS A 342 34.65 -26.90 -3.62
CA HIS A 342 35.75 -27.86 -3.79
C HIS A 342 36.70 -27.51 -4.95
N ASN A 343 37.12 -26.23 -5.03
CA ASN A 343 38.02 -25.68 -6.05
C ASN A 343 37.51 -25.80 -7.51
N LYS A 344 36.21 -26.02 -7.74
CA LYS A 344 35.60 -25.99 -9.08
C LYS A 344 35.26 -24.58 -9.59
N VAL A 345 35.39 -23.57 -8.73
CA VAL A 345 35.08 -22.16 -9.04
C VAL A 345 35.70 -21.66 -10.35
N PRO A 346 36.99 -21.92 -10.67
CA PRO A 346 37.57 -21.46 -11.93
C PRO A 346 36.81 -21.90 -13.17
N LEU A 347 36.35 -23.15 -13.15
CA LEU A 347 35.62 -23.77 -14.26
C LEU A 347 34.21 -23.18 -14.33
N MET A 348 33.54 -23.01 -13.20
CA MET A 348 32.20 -22.41 -13.11
C MET A 348 32.20 -20.95 -13.59
N LEU A 349 33.20 -20.15 -13.20
CA LEU A 349 33.33 -18.75 -13.64
C LEU A 349 33.56 -18.67 -15.16
N SER A 350 34.47 -19.48 -15.70
CA SER A 350 34.73 -19.51 -17.15
C SER A 350 33.55 -20.06 -17.95
N ALA A 351 32.82 -21.05 -17.43
CA ALA A 351 31.60 -21.57 -18.07
C ALA A 351 30.48 -20.51 -18.11
N ALA A 352 30.36 -19.71 -17.04
CA ALA A 352 29.34 -18.67 -16.93
C ALA A 352 29.68 -17.38 -17.68
N ARG A 353 30.91 -17.23 -18.15
CA ARG A 353 31.35 -16.07 -18.92
C ARG A 353 30.66 -16.02 -20.28
N LYS A 354 29.62 -15.20 -20.35
CA LYS A 354 28.88 -14.89 -21.57
C LYS A 354 28.52 -13.41 -21.57
N GLU A 355 28.88 -12.72 -22.64
CA GLU A 355 28.59 -11.30 -22.80
C GLU A 355 27.07 -11.04 -22.71
N GLY A 356 26.70 -10.04 -21.91
CA GLY A 356 25.30 -9.65 -21.66
C GLY A 356 24.55 -10.58 -20.70
N ALA A 357 25.20 -11.59 -20.11
CA ALA A 357 24.55 -12.48 -19.14
C ALA A 357 24.34 -11.79 -17.78
N PRO A 358 23.25 -12.11 -17.05
CA PRO A 358 23.04 -11.63 -15.69
C PRO A 358 24.25 -11.97 -14.80
N GLY A 359 24.79 -10.98 -14.09
CA GLY A 359 25.89 -11.20 -13.14
C GLY A 359 27.29 -11.32 -13.78
N GLN A 360 27.43 -11.04 -15.08
CA GLN A 360 28.73 -11.04 -15.76
C GLN A 360 29.78 -10.17 -15.05
N GLU A 361 29.40 -8.99 -14.55
CA GLU A 361 30.31 -8.10 -13.81
C GLU A 361 30.92 -8.79 -12.58
N LEU A 362 30.11 -9.50 -11.79
CA LEU A 362 30.57 -10.24 -10.62
C LEU A 362 31.48 -11.42 -11.02
N ILE A 363 31.11 -12.13 -12.08
CA ILE A 363 31.89 -13.26 -12.61
C ILE A 363 33.27 -12.77 -13.06
N GLU A 364 33.34 -11.69 -13.83
CA GLU A 364 34.59 -11.13 -14.32
C GLU A 364 35.46 -10.58 -13.19
N LYS A 365 34.84 -9.92 -12.20
CA LYS A 365 35.53 -9.40 -11.01
C LYS A 365 36.21 -10.54 -10.24
N LEU A 366 35.48 -11.63 -9.95
CA LEU A 366 36.04 -12.81 -9.27
C LEU A 366 37.11 -13.51 -10.10
N GLN A 367 36.92 -13.62 -11.42
CA GLN A 367 37.89 -14.27 -12.29
C GLN A 367 39.22 -13.48 -12.34
N LYS A 368 39.16 -12.14 -12.36
CA LYS A 368 40.36 -11.29 -12.26
C LYS A 368 41.10 -11.50 -10.94
N VAL A 369 40.39 -11.57 -9.82
CA VAL A 369 41.00 -11.85 -8.50
C VAL A 369 41.63 -13.25 -8.48
N GLN A 370 40.95 -14.25 -9.04
CA GLN A 370 41.46 -15.61 -9.14
C GLN A 370 42.75 -15.68 -9.95
N PHE A 371 42.79 -15.04 -11.12
CA PHE A 371 43.99 -15.00 -11.96
C PHE A 371 45.12 -14.20 -11.31
N GLY A 372 44.81 -13.08 -10.66
CA GLY A 372 45.78 -12.32 -9.87
C GLY A 372 46.40 -13.15 -8.74
N ASN A 373 45.60 -13.96 -8.04
CA ASN A 373 46.09 -14.88 -7.01
C ASN A 373 47.05 -15.94 -7.58
N TRP A 374 46.73 -16.51 -8.74
CA TRP A 374 47.62 -17.46 -9.41
C TRP A 374 48.93 -16.82 -9.86
N LEU A 375 48.86 -15.60 -10.40
CA LEU A 375 50.03 -14.84 -10.82
C LEU A 375 50.93 -14.50 -9.63
N ASN A 376 50.36 -14.03 -8.53
CA ASN A 376 51.07 -13.74 -7.28
C ASN A 376 51.72 -14.99 -6.68
N ALA A 377 51.06 -16.15 -6.82
CA ALA A 377 51.59 -17.46 -6.44
C ALA A 377 52.61 -18.02 -7.45
N LYS A 378 52.95 -17.27 -8.51
CA LYS A 378 53.87 -17.64 -9.59
C LYS A 378 53.47 -18.94 -10.32
N ARG A 379 52.17 -19.22 -10.41
CA ARG A 379 51.65 -20.41 -11.09
C ARG A 379 51.71 -20.23 -12.61
N GLY A 380 52.37 -21.17 -13.27
CA GLY A 380 52.38 -21.26 -14.74
C GLY A 380 51.15 -22.00 -15.30
N GLU A 381 50.90 -21.87 -16.59
CA GLU A 381 49.79 -22.53 -17.29
C GLU A 381 49.76 -24.06 -17.09
N LYS A 382 50.93 -24.70 -17.09
CA LYS A 382 51.06 -26.15 -16.82
C LYS A 382 50.59 -26.53 -15.41
N GLU A 383 50.87 -25.69 -14.42
CA GLU A 383 50.47 -25.92 -13.03
C GLU A 383 48.97 -25.69 -12.85
N VAL A 384 48.44 -24.60 -13.41
CA VAL A 384 46.99 -24.31 -13.44
C VAL A 384 46.25 -25.47 -14.10
N ARG A 385 46.70 -25.94 -15.27
CA ARG A 385 46.14 -27.10 -15.96
C ARG A 385 46.09 -28.34 -15.05
N LYS A 386 47.22 -28.66 -14.39
CA LYS A 386 47.32 -29.82 -13.49
C LYS A 386 46.36 -29.70 -12.31
N MET A 387 46.22 -28.51 -11.72
CA MET A 387 45.28 -28.24 -10.63
C MET A 387 43.83 -28.43 -11.09
N LEU A 388 43.45 -27.90 -12.25
CA LEU A 388 42.08 -28.01 -12.76
C LEU A 388 41.71 -29.45 -13.15
N ALA A 389 42.67 -30.21 -13.68
CA ALA A 389 42.49 -31.63 -14.01
C ALA A 389 42.25 -32.52 -12.77
N GLN A 390 42.56 -32.05 -11.56
CA GLN A 390 42.24 -32.78 -10.32
C GLN A 390 40.77 -32.64 -9.91
N VAL A 391 40.06 -31.63 -10.41
CA VAL A 391 38.69 -31.29 -9.97
C VAL A 391 37.64 -31.43 -11.07
N SER A 392 38.07 -31.67 -12.32
CA SER A 392 37.19 -31.88 -13.47
C SER A 392 37.85 -32.75 -14.54
N ALA A 393 37.02 -33.50 -15.27
CA ALA A 393 37.41 -34.27 -16.45
C ALA A 393 37.08 -33.54 -17.77
N ASP A 394 36.43 -32.37 -17.72
CA ASP A 394 36.07 -31.59 -18.90
C ASP A 394 37.32 -30.86 -19.45
N GLN A 395 38.01 -31.53 -20.38
CA GLN A 395 39.24 -31.00 -20.96
C GLN A 395 38.99 -29.68 -21.71
N ASN A 396 37.86 -29.52 -22.38
CA ASN A 396 37.57 -28.30 -23.15
C ASN A 396 37.46 -27.09 -22.22
N LEU A 397 36.77 -27.26 -21.09
CA LEU A 397 36.64 -26.19 -20.10
C LEU A 397 37.97 -25.89 -19.40
N ILE A 398 38.79 -26.91 -19.13
CA ILE A 398 40.14 -26.73 -18.59
C ILE A 398 41.00 -25.91 -19.56
N GLU A 399 41.05 -26.29 -20.84
CA GLU A 399 41.81 -25.54 -21.86
C GLU A 399 41.33 -24.09 -21.95
N LYS A 400 40.01 -23.87 -21.93
CA LYS A 400 39.42 -22.53 -21.96
C LYS A 400 39.94 -21.66 -20.80
N VAL A 401 39.90 -22.16 -19.56
CA VAL A 401 40.40 -21.41 -18.38
C VAL A 401 41.90 -21.12 -18.51
N VAL A 402 42.69 -22.10 -18.96
CA VAL A 402 44.15 -21.93 -19.11
C VAL A 402 44.46 -20.88 -20.16
N SER A 403 43.76 -20.87 -21.29
CA SER A 403 43.89 -19.85 -22.32
C SER A 403 43.48 -18.46 -21.81
N GLU A 404 42.37 -18.36 -21.07
CA GLU A 404 41.92 -17.10 -20.46
C GLU A 404 42.95 -16.55 -19.46
N TYR A 405 43.59 -17.43 -18.67
CA TYR A 405 44.65 -17.04 -17.75
C TYR A 405 45.92 -16.58 -18.47
N ALA A 406 46.31 -17.26 -19.56
CA ALA A 406 47.45 -16.86 -20.37
C ALA A 406 47.27 -15.44 -20.94
N VAL A 407 46.08 -15.16 -21.48
CA VAL A 407 45.73 -13.81 -21.97
C VAL A 407 45.80 -12.76 -20.86
N PHE A 408 45.30 -13.08 -19.65
CA PHE A 408 45.36 -12.17 -18.50
C PHE A 408 46.78 -11.87 -18.03
N LYS A 409 47.68 -12.85 -18.09
CA LYS A 409 49.09 -12.69 -17.69
C LYS A 409 49.85 -11.76 -18.66
N ASP A 410 49.44 -11.73 -19.92
CA ASP A 410 50.09 -10.96 -20.99
C ASP A 410 49.47 -9.56 -21.18
N SER A 411 48.34 -9.27 -20.52
CA SER A 411 47.64 -7.96 -20.49
C SER A 411 48.10 -7.11 -19.31
#